data_AF-A6VWT9-F1
#
_entry.id   AF-A6VWT9-F1
#
_cell.length_a   1.000
_cell.length_b   1.000
_cell.length_c   1.000
_cell.angle_alpha   90.00
_cell.angle_beta   90.00
_cell.angle_gamma   90.00
#
_symmetry.space_group_name_H-M   'P 1'
#
loop_
_entity.id
_entity.type
_entity.pdbx_description
1 polymer ?
#
loop_
_entity_poly.entity_id
_entity_poly.type
_entity_poly.pdbx_seq_one_letter_code
_entity_poly.pdbx_strand_id
1 'polypeptide(L)' 'METNNTHKHSQSIANFAAIKTAIANNEQALLKELIADQAIPELEKSYLLDLAGLRNDPAILKIIKDIPVEK' A
#
# COMPACT_ATOMS: atom_id res chain seq x y z
N MET A 1 -31.85 -7.99 5.72
CA MET A 1 -30.82 -6.92 5.78
C MET A 1 -29.48 -7.63 5.93
N GLU A 2 -28.77 -7.85 4.82
CA GLU A 2 -27.43 -8.46 4.83
C GLU A 2 -26.45 -7.39 4.34
N THR A 3 -25.84 -6.67 5.28
CA THR A 3 -24.77 -5.70 4.99
C THR A 3 -23.50 -6.18 5.69
N ASN A 4 -23.06 -7.37 5.34
CA ASN A 4 -21.81 -7.92 5.86
C ASN A 4 -20.93 -8.19 4.63
N ASN A 5 -19.76 -7.54 4.56
CA ASN A 5 -18.59 -7.90 3.74
C ASN A 5 -18.19 -7.01 2.54
N THR A 6 -18.95 -5.99 2.12
CA THR A 6 -18.54 -5.11 1.00
C THR A 6 -17.70 -3.89 1.39
N HIS A 7 -17.67 -3.52 2.68
CA HIS A 7 -16.96 -2.31 3.13
C HIS A 7 -15.44 -2.51 3.23
N LYS A 8 -14.97 -3.70 3.59
CA LYS A 8 -13.53 -4.00 3.75
C LYS A 8 -12.79 -4.01 2.40
N HIS A 9 -13.46 -4.47 1.35
CA HIS A 9 -12.88 -4.55 0.00
C HIS A 9 -12.82 -3.18 -0.70
N SER A 10 -13.81 -2.31 -0.47
CA SER A 10 -13.81 -0.95 -1.01
C SER A 10 -12.77 -0.04 -0.34
N GLN A 11 -12.55 -0.20 0.98
CA GLN A 11 -11.45 0.47 1.67
C GLN A 11 -10.08 -0.03 1.19
N SER A 12 -9.91 -1.33 0.93
CA SER A 12 -8.65 -1.89 0.41
C SER A 12 -8.29 -1.34 -0.98
N ILE A 13 -9.26 -1.25 -1.91
CA ILE A 13 -9.00 -0.71 -3.26
C ILE A 13 -8.72 0.80 -3.24
N ALA A 14 -9.47 1.57 -2.45
CA ALA A 14 -9.24 3.01 -2.31
C ALA A 14 -7.87 3.30 -1.70
N ASN A 15 -7.48 2.55 -0.66
CA ASN A 15 -6.13 2.65 -0.11
C ASN A 15 -5.06 2.24 -1.13
N PHE A 16 -5.28 1.16 -1.88
CA PHE A 16 -4.30 0.70 -2.86
C PHE A 16 -4.08 1.70 -4.01
N ALA A 17 -5.13 2.38 -4.47
CA ALA A 17 -5.01 3.48 -5.44
C ALA A 17 -4.24 4.67 -4.87
N ALA A 18 -4.51 5.04 -3.61
CA ALA A 18 -3.80 6.13 -2.93
C ALA A 18 -2.31 5.78 -2.72
N ILE A 19 -1.98 4.56 -2.31
CA ILE A 19 -0.61 4.07 -2.14
C ILE A 19 0.14 4.11 -3.47
N LYS A 20 -0.44 3.58 -4.56
CA LYS A 20 0.15 3.65 -5.91
C LYS A 20 0.43 5.09 -6.34
N THR A 21 -0.51 5.99 -6.07
CA THR A 21 -0.38 7.41 -6.39
C THR A 21 0.72 8.06 -5.56
N ALA A 22 0.79 7.79 -4.26
CA ALA A 22 1.85 8.26 -3.38
C ALA A 22 3.24 7.76 -3.84
N ILE A 23 3.36 6.50 -4.26
CA ILE A 23 4.60 5.95 -4.85
C ILE A 23 4.94 6.68 -6.15
N ALA A 24 3.95 6.89 -7.02
CA ALA A 24 4.16 7.57 -8.30
C ALA A 24 4.57 9.04 -8.13
N ASN A 25 4.06 9.71 -7.10
CA ASN A 25 4.37 11.10 -6.75
C ASN A 25 5.58 11.25 -5.81
N ASN A 26 6.19 10.14 -5.37
CA ASN A 26 7.27 10.13 -4.38
C ASN A 26 6.89 10.67 -2.98
N GLU A 27 5.61 10.59 -2.63
CA GLU A 27 5.07 11.09 -1.36
C GLU A 27 5.32 10.10 -0.21
N GLN A 28 6.55 10.10 0.32
CA GLN A 28 6.96 9.20 1.40
C GLN A 28 6.13 9.35 2.69
N ALA A 29 5.77 10.59 3.05
CA ALA A 29 4.99 10.87 4.25
C ALA A 29 3.56 10.34 4.13
N LEU A 30 2.91 10.65 3.00
CA LEU A 30 1.57 10.15 2.68
C LEU A 30 1.57 8.63 2.58
N LEU A 31 2.59 8.05 1.96
CA LEU A 31 2.75 6.60 1.87
C LEU A 31 2.82 5.96 3.25
N LYS A 32 3.58 6.54 4.20
CA LYS A 32 3.60 6.05 5.57
C LYS A 32 2.24 6.15 6.24
N GLU A 33 1.55 7.29 6.14
CA GLU A 33 0.21 7.44 6.74
C GLU A 33 -0.82 6.47 6.15
N LEU A 34 -0.80 6.26 4.84
CA LEU A 34 -1.72 5.35 4.17
C LEU A 34 -1.54 3.90 4.64
N ILE A 35 -0.35 3.53 5.11
CA ILE A 35 -0.01 2.14 5.43
C ILE A 35 0.30 1.91 6.92
N ALA A 36 0.43 2.96 7.73
CA ALA A 36 0.83 2.89 9.14
C ALA A 36 -0.09 2.01 10.02
N ASP A 37 -1.31 1.73 9.59
CA ASP A 37 -2.30 0.96 10.34
C ASP A 37 -2.86 -0.24 9.56
N GLN A 38 -2.24 -0.62 8.43
CA GLN A 38 -2.76 -1.68 7.58
C GLN A 38 -1.72 -2.74 7.27
N ALA A 39 -2.08 -3.99 7.57
CA ALA A 39 -1.42 -5.12 6.97
C ALA A 39 -1.87 -5.23 5.51
N ILE A 40 -0.92 -5.32 4.59
CA ILE A 40 -1.21 -5.58 3.18
C ILE A 40 -0.89 -7.03 2.84
N PRO A 41 -1.64 -7.64 1.91
CA PRO A 41 -1.32 -8.96 1.41
C PRO A 41 0.07 -9.02 0.79
N GLU A 42 0.72 -10.17 0.87
CA GLU A 42 2.07 -10.39 0.31
C GLU A 42 2.15 -10.04 -1.19
N LEU A 43 1.09 -10.35 -1.92
CA LEU A 43 0.97 -10.06 -3.35
C LEU A 43 0.98 -8.55 -3.61
N GLU A 44 0.22 -7.78 -2.83
CA GLU A 44 0.18 -6.33 -2.95
C GLU A 44 1.52 -5.71 -2.57
N LYS A 45 2.13 -6.15 -1.45
CA LYS A 45 3.45 -5.69 -1.04
C LYS A 45 4.50 -5.93 -2.12
N SER A 46 4.51 -7.10 -2.74
CA SER A 46 5.45 -7.43 -3.83
C SER A 46 5.25 -6.50 -5.03
N TYR A 47 4.01 -6.28 -5.45
CA TYR A 47 3.69 -5.36 -6.54
C TYR A 47 4.12 -3.90 -6.25
N LEU A 48 3.93 -3.43 -5.01
CA LEU A 48 4.38 -2.10 -4.61
C LEU A 48 5.91 -1.99 -4.60
N LEU A 49 6.62 -3.04 -4.19
CA LEU A 49 8.09 -3.09 -4.27
C LEU A 49 8.58 -3.02 -5.72
N ASP A 50 7.93 -3.73 -6.64
CA ASP A 50 8.23 -3.64 -8.06
C ASP A 50 8.00 -2.22 -8.60
N LEU A 51 6.85 -1.60 -8.28
CA LEU A 51 6.56 -0.21 -8.67
C LEU A 51 7.59 0.79 -8.12
N ALA A 52 8.01 0.63 -6.87
CA ALA A 52 9.04 1.46 -6.26
C ALA A 52 10.43 1.21 -6.87
N GLY A 53 10.70 -0.04 -7.28
CA GLY A 53 11.91 -0.44 -8.00
C GLY A 53 12.02 0.23 -9.37
N LEU A 54 10.90 0.40 -10.09
CA LEU A 54 10.87 1.09 -11.38
C LEU A 54 11.31 2.57 -11.29
N ARG A 55 11.09 3.21 -10.14
CA ARG A 55 11.52 4.61 -9.92
C ARG A 55 12.91 4.73 -9.28
N ASN A 56 13.50 3.61 -8.86
CA ASN A 56 14.80 3.55 -8.16
C ASN A 56 14.83 4.43 -6.90
N ASP A 57 13.71 4.47 -6.16
CA ASP A 57 13.54 5.26 -4.95
C ASP A 57 13.77 4.42 -3.67
N PRO A 58 14.97 4.47 -3.08
CA PRO A 58 15.32 3.62 -1.94
C PRO A 58 14.50 3.92 -0.68
N ALA A 59 14.01 5.15 -0.54
CA ALA A 59 13.19 5.54 0.61
C ALA A 59 11.79 4.90 0.57
N ILE A 60 11.14 4.91 -0.61
CA ILE A 60 9.85 4.27 -0.83
C ILE A 60 9.98 2.75 -0.66
N LEU A 61 11.03 2.14 -1.24
CA LEU A 61 11.34 0.71 -1.06
C LEU A 61 11.50 0.33 0.43
N LYS A 62 12.16 1.17 1.22
CA LYS A 62 12.28 0.95 2.68
C LYS A 62 10.93 0.99 3.37
N ILE A 63 10.12 2.00 3.08
CA ILE A 63 8.76 2.13 3.65
C ILE A 63 7.97 0.87 3.32
N ILE A 64 7.99 0.41 2.07
CA ILE A 64 7.21 -0.74 1.65
C ILE A 64 7.70 -2.03 2.31
N LYS A 65 9.01 -2.20 2.47
CA LYS A 65 9.60 -3.37 3.15
C LYS A 65 9.21 -3.45 4.62
N ASP A 66 9.07 -2.32 5.29
CA ASP A 66 8.74 -2.22 6.72
C ASP A 66 7.30 -2.65 7.05
N ILE A 67 6.42 -2.67 6.04
CA ILE A 67 5.00 -2.95 6.24
C ILE A 67 4.77 -4.41 6.67
N PRO A 68 3.97 -4.66 7.72
CA PRO A 68 3.57 -6.01 8.08
C PRO A 68 2.74 -6.66 6.97
N VAL A 69 3.05 -7.91 6.66
CA VAL A 69 2.31 -8.71 5.67
C VAL A 69 1.17 -9.43 6.37
N GLU A 70 -0.07 -9.26 5.88
CA GLU A 70 -1.19 -10.09 6.30
C GLU A 70 -0.97 -11.50 5.72
N LYS A 71 -0.86 -12.50 6.61
CA LYS A 71 -0.66 -13.92 6.25
C LYS A 71 -1.96 -14.60 5.86
#